data_AF-X5PUR1-F1
#
_entry.id   AF-X5PUR1-F1
#
_cell.length_a   1.000
_cell.length_b   1.000
_cell.length_c   1.000
_cell.angle_alpha   90.00
_cell.angle_beta   90.00
_cell.angle_gamma   90.00
#
_symmetry.space_group_name_H-M   'P 1'
#
loop_
_entity.id
_entity.type
_entity.pdbx_description
1 polymer ?
#
loop_
_entity_poly.entity_id
_entity_poly.type
_entity_poly.pdbx_seq_one_letter_code
_entity_poly.pdbx_strand_id
1 'polypeptide(L)'
;MRKRDRDRAERIRLAGGPKPTLRERAVSLALENGEVRTKDLTDIGVPRCYLARMCKESLLVKVGYGSYRVAVPKQGIKLVRHAA
;
A
#
# COMPACT_ATOMS: atom_id res chain seq x y z
N MET A 1 -15.78 26.10 -7.62
CA MET A 1 -15.56 24.65 -7.48
C MET A 1 -16.53 23.90 -8.41
N ARG A 2 -16.05 23.01 -9.31
CA ARG A 2 -16.88 22.37 -10.35
C ARG A 2 -17.73 21.23 -9.76
N LYS A 3 -18.97 21.03 -10.26
CA LYS A 3 -19.93 20.01 -9.79
C LYS A 3 -19.32 18.60 -9.65
N ARG A 4 -18.43 18.23 -10.59
CA ARG A 4 -17.69 16.95 -10.59
C ARG A 4 -16.80 16.71 -9.36
N ASP A 5 -16.16 17.74 -8.81
CA ASP A 5 -15.29 17.60 -7.64
C ASP A 5 -16.11 17.39 -6.35
N ARG A 6 -17.31 17.98 -6.29
CA ARG A 6 -18.25 17.80 -5.17
C ARG A 6 -18.77 16.37 -5.12
N ASP A 7 -19.22 15.84 -6.25
CA ASP A 7 -19.61 14.43 -6.41
C ASP A 7 -18.49 13.46 -6.01
N ARG A 8 -17.24 13.79 -6.37
CA ARG A 8 -16.06 12.97 -6.02
C ARG A 8 -15.80 12.97 -4.53
N ALA A 9 -15.88 14.13 -3.88
CA ALA A 9 -15.69 14.28 -2.44
C ALA A 9 -16.82 13.61 -1.64
N GLU A 10 -18.07 13.68 -2.11
CA GLU A 10 -19.20 12.99 -1.47
C GLU A 10 -19.08 11.48 -1.60
N ARG A 11 -18.70 10.96 -2.77
CA ARG A 11 -18.49 9.51 -2.94
C ARG A 11 -17.36 8.97 -2.05
N ILE A 12 -16.32 9.78 -1.84
CA ILE A 12 -15.21 9.51 -0.93
C ILE A 12 -15.70 9.50 0.53
N ARG A 13 -16.55 10.44 0.93
CA ARG A 13 -17.13 10.49 2.28
C ARG A 13 -18.08 9.32 2.55
N LEU A 14 -18.95 8.98 1.60
CA LEU A 14 -19.88 7.85 1.70
C LEU A 14 -19.18 6.48 1.70
N ALA A 15 -18.02 6.35 1.05
CA ALA A 15 -17.21 5.12 1.04
C ALA A 15 -16.29 4.96 2.27
N GLY A 16 -16.41 5.82 3.29
CA GLY A 16 -15.60 5.76 4.51
C GLY A 16 -14.20 6.38 4.40
N GLY A 17 -13.91 7.12 3.32
CA GLY A 17 -12.64 7.83 3.16
C GLY A 17 -12.11 7.87 1.72
N PRO A 18 -11.02 8.61 1.48
CA PRO A 18 -10.40 8.70 0.16
C PRO A 18 -9.97 7.31 -0.29
N LYS A 19 -10.22 6.98 -1.57
CA LYS A 19 -9.79 5.71 -2.15
C LYS A 19 -8.28 5.54 -1.92
N PRO A 20 -7.83 4.38 -1.40
CA PRO A 20 -6.43 4.18 -1.15
C PRO A 20 -5.65 4.32 -2.45
N THR A 21 -4.58 5.10 -2.38
CA THR A 21 -3.62 5.33 -3.44
C THR A 21 -2.90 4.02 -3.79
N LEU A 22 -2.25 3.97 -4.97
CA LEU A 22 -1.44 2.81 -5.35
C LEU A 22 -0.35 2.48 -4.32
N ARG A 23 0.17 3.51 -3.64
CA ARG A 23 1.17 3.37 -2.57
C ARG A 23 0.58 2.68 -1.36
N GLU A 24 -0.56 3.17 -0.88
CA GLU A 24 -1.23 2.61 0.29
C GLU A 24 -1.63 1.16 0.03
N ARG A 25 -2.16 0.83 -1.15
CA ARG A 25 -2.50 -0.57 -1.47
C ARG A 25 -1.28 -1.48 -1.48
N ALA A 26 -0.17 -1.04 -2.07
CA ALA A 26 1.07 -1.80 -2.08
C ALA A 26 1.62 -2.04 -0.67
N VAL A 27 1.60 -1.00 0.17
CA VAL A 27 2.06 -1.07 1.56
C VAL A 27 1.13 -1.96 2.40
N SER A 28 -0.19 -1.78 2.31
CA SER A 28 -1.16 -2.61 3.02
C SER A 28 -1.00 -4.09 2.67
N LEU A 29 -0.91 -4.43 1.38
CA LEU A 29 -0.71 -5.82 0.95
C LEU A 29 0.61 -6.40 1.50
N ALA A 30 1.68 -5.59 1.51
CA ALA A 30 2.96 -6.01 2.04
C ALA A 30 3.01 -6.07 3.58
N LEU A 31 2.16 -5.32 4.28
CA LEU A 31 1.98 -5.44 5.74
C LEU A 31 1.21 -6.72 6.09
N GLU A 32 0.14 -7.00 5.36
CA GLU A 32 -0.72 -8.17 5.58
C GLU A 32 0.02 -9.48 5.29
N ASN A 33 0.73 -9.56 4.16
CA ASN A 33 1.43 -10.78 3.74
C ASN A 33 2.89 -10.83 4.20
N GLY A 34 3.45 -9.72 4.68
CA GLY A 34 4.84 -9.58 5.12
C GLY A 34 5.88 -9.52 4.00
N GLU A 35 5.77 -10.42 3.01
CA GLU A 35 6.52 -10.40 1.74
C GLU A 35 5.54 -10.59 0.58
N VAL A 36 5.65 -9.72 -0.43
CA VAL A 36 4.77 -9.71 -1.59
C VAL A 36 5.57 -9.83 -2.87
N ARG A 37 5.01 -10.57 -3.83
CA ARG A 37 5.63 -10.71 -5.15
C ARG A 37 5.18 -9.58 -6.06
N THR A 38 5.96 -9.35 -7.10
CA THR A 38 5.64 -8.41 -8.19
C THR A 38 4.29 -8.73 -8.81
N LYS A 39 3.96 -10.04 -8.92
CA LYS A 39 2.69 -10.50 -9.45
C LYS A 39 1.52 -10.02 -8.58
N ASP A 40 1.57 -10.25 -7.27
CA ASP A 40 0.51 -9.86 -6.33
C ASP A 40 0.28 -8.34 -6.35
N LEU A 41 1.38 -7.57 -6.42
CA LEU A 41 1.33 -6.12 -6.55
C LEU A 41 0.71 -5.68 -7.90
N THR A 42 1.01 -6.38 -8.98
CA THR A 42 0.43 -6.11 -10.30
C THR A 42 -1.07 -6.46 -10.32
N ASP A 43 -1.46 -7.55 -9.66
CA ASP A 43 -2.84 -8.03 -9.59
C ASP A 43 -3.75 -7.04 -8.83
N ILE A 44 -3.23 -6.33 -7.81
CA ILE A 44 -3.94 -5.23 -7.14
C ILE A 44 -3.89 -3.89 -7.91
N GLY A 45 -3.28 -3.89 -9.09
CA GLY A 45 -3.20 -2.74 -9.99
C GLY A 45 -1.99 -1.82 -9.78
N VAL A 46 -0.92 -2.27 -9.11
CA VAL A 46 0.33 -1.51 -8.94
C VAL A 46 1.31 -1.87 -10.06
N PRO A 47 1.61 -0.96 -11.00
CA PRO A 47 2.50 -1.27 -12.11
C PRO A 47 3.95 -1.49 -11.66
N ARG A 48 4.67 -2.38 -12.36
CA ARG A 48 6.08 -2.70 -12.06
C ARG A 48 7.01 -1.50 -12.04
N CYS A 49 6.78 -0.51 -12.91
CA CYS A 49 7.57 0.72 -12.96
C CYS A 49 7.44 1.57 -11.69
N TYR A 50 6.30 1.48 -11.00
CA TYR A 50 6.05 2.19 -9.74
C TYR A 50 6.77 1.54 -8.55
N LEU A 51 7.07 0.23 -8.62
CA LEU A 51 7.78 -0.48 -7.54
C LEU A 51 9.18 0.07 -7.33
N ALA A 52 9.90 0.40 -8.41
CA ALA A 52 11.22 1.02 -8.32
C ALA A 52 11.15 2.40 -7.62
N ARG A 53 10.09 3.17 -7.89
CA ARG A 53 9.85 4.46 -7.24
C ARG A 53 9.52 4.30 -5.76
N MET A 54 8.67 3.32 -5.42
CA MET A 54 8.35 2.98 -4.03
C MET A 54 9.58 2.48 -3.25
N CYS A 55 10.51 1.79 -3.92
CA CYS A 55 11.80 1.43 -3.31
C CYS A 55 12.69 2.66 -3.08
N LYS A 56 12.74 3.59 -4.04
CA LYS A 56 13.50 4.85 -3.90
C LYS A 56 12.97 5.74 -2.77
N GLU A 57 11.66 5.68 -2.53
CA GLU A 57 10.97 6.42 -1.48
C GLU A 57 10.91 5.67 -0.14
N SER A 58 11.61 4.53 -0.02
CA SER A 58 11.64 3.73 1.22
C SER A 58 10.24 3.31 1.69
N LEU A 59 9.33 3.02 0.77
CA LEU A 59 8.03 2.40 1.10
C LEU A 59 8.13 0.88 1.05
N LEU A 60 8.92 0.36 0.10
CA LEU A 60 9.20 -1.05 -0.09
C LEU A 60 10.71 -1.29 -0.11
N VAL A 61 11.13 -2.46 0.34
CA VAL A 61 12.49 -2.97 0.19
C VAL A 61 12.43 -4.20 -0.69
N LYS A 62 13.25 -4.22 -1.74
CA LYS A 62 13.44 -5.42 -2.55
C LYS A 62 14.28 -6.43 -1.76
N VAL A 63 13.67 -7.57 -1.41
CA VAL A 63 14.35 -8.64 -0.64
C VAL A 63 14.85 -9.77 -1.53
N GLY A 64 14.35 -9.88 -2.75
CA GLY A 64 14.73 -10.92 -3.69
C GLY A 64 14.30 -10.61 -5.13
N TYR A 65 14.47 -11.57 -6.03
CA TYR A 65 14.02 -11.41 -7.41
C TYR A 65 12.48 -11.33 -7.46
N GLY A 66 11.98 -10.12 -7.70
CA GLY A 66 10.55 -9.85 -7.76
C GLY A 66 9.81 -9.95 -6.43
N SER A 67 10.52 -9.99 -5.31
CA SER A 67 9.98 -10.00 -3.95
C SER A 67 10.24 -8.69 -3.22
N TYR A 68 9.23 -8.19 -2.53
CA TYR A 68 9.24 -6.92 -1.83
C TYR A 68 8.65 -7.06 -0.43
N ARG A 69 9.20 -6.32 0.54
CA ARG A 69 8.63 -6.16 1.89
C ARG A 69 8.43 -4.68 2.17
N VAL A 70 7.60 -4.34 3.15
CA VAL A 70 7.49 -2.95 3.59
C VAL A 70 8.82 -2.49 4.18
N ALA A 71 9.27 -1.30 3.81
CA ALA A 71 10.38 -0.66 4.50
C ALA A 71 9.85 -0.09 5.82
N VAL A 72 9.60 -0.96 6.80
CA VAL A 72 9.33 -0.49 8.16
C VAL A 72 10.61 0.16 8.70
N PRO A 73 10.57 1.41 9.21
CA PRO A 73 11.63 1.84 10.09
C PRO A 73 11.67 0.85 11.27
N LYS A 74 12.87 0.47 11.72
CA LYS A 74 13.08 -0.34 12.94
C LYS A 74 12.58 0.40 14.19
N GLN A 75 11.27 0.60 14.32
CA GLN A 75 10.62 0.98 15.56
C GLN A 75 9.50 -0.02 15.83
N GLY A 76 9.88 -1.06 16.56
CA GLY A 76 9.01 -1.84 17.43
C GLY A 76 7.81 -2.49 16.77
N ILE A 77 8.01 -3.70 16.24
CA ILE A 77 6.94 -4.71 16.25
C ILE A 77 6.59 -4.95 17.73
N LYS A 78 5.62 -4.20 18.28
CA LYS A 78 4.80 -4.70 19.38
C LYS A 78 3.63 -5.41 18.73
N LEU A 79 3.85 -6.70 18.47
CA LEU A 79 2.81 -7.66 18.19
C LEU A 79 1.94 -7.78 19.46
N VAL A 80 0.95 -6.90 19.62
CA VAL A 80 -0.04 -7.06 20.69
C VAL A 80 -1.05 -8.09 20.19
N ARG A 81 -0.71 -9.37 20.41
CA ARG A 81 -1.70 -10.45 20.40
C ARG A 81 -2.57 -10.25 21.64
N HIS A 82 -3.75 -9.69 21.49
CA HIS A 82 -4.81 -9.89 22.47
C HIS A 82 -5.74 -10.98 21.94
N ALA A 83 -5.52 -12.18 22.45
CA ALA A 83 -6.55 -13.20 22.54
C ALA A 83 -7.60 -12.71 23.54
N ALA A 84 -8.87 -12.86 23.18
CA ALA A 84 -10.01 -12.90 24.07
C ALA A 84 -10.85 -14.11 23.65
#